data_AF-A0A167E1W1-F1
#
_entry.id   AF-A0A167E1W1-F1
#
_cell.length_a   1.000
_cell.length_b   1.000
_cell.length_c   1.000
_cell.angle_alpha   90.00
_cell.angle_beta   90.00
_cell.angle_gamma   90.00
#
_symmetry.space_group_name_H-M   'P 1'
#
loop_
_entity.id
_entity.type
_entity.pdbx_description
1 polymer ?
#
loop_
_entity_poly.entity_id
_entity_poly.type
_entity_poly.pdbx_seq_one_letter_code
_entity_poly.pdbx_strand_id
1 'polypeptide(L)'
;MSEQSPQFHQDKHGGVHVVWMKKGVDGSSRPFVKPRALQYFYDNTLYKTEGERSSGRFEIFLDLLFVGMVANLAHIVTEDPTGLNLLKYLLVGIPAWQMWGDMRDFMNYYYNDDLTQRCLVFWQMCLIVMYGNNAQLAGSSTKYTGLVVGIYIVSRISVYGVIFAYTFYIPEHRKVMRSLATFVVITCGIWLSTIWTPVRVKIALAIVAIACEQFFFAFNYSTFWRGILKATHTTALDLNHEIERYEAFYVIVLGEFLYVIVYESPAQIGFNLKLLRAFFTLLIAYDLNWIYFNGDGSSKWTHALRRSKQTAIAWLYAHMPLNAALVLAADAAGELASYEFAEVAESEHLGEHEVYQLKRNYSFLFCGGIGVGLLANYIISILSKCDDDPGQKWVPKHWRVIWRVPVGITIAFLPFANMSATLLMGIVALLLTVIVTFETLAAWDRVCTEDTGEEIDIAERVENQSVMREGDNAIYKNI
;
A
#
# COMPACT_ATOMS: atom_id res chain seq x y z
N MET A 1 -29.07 -22.40 9.75
CA MET A 1 -27.82 -22.00 10.42
C MET A 1 -28.06 -22.18 11.89
N SER A 2 -27.21 -22.91 12.63
CA SER A 2 -27.26 -22.84 14.09
C SER A 2 -26.92 -21.40 14.47
N GLU A 3 -27.85 -20.69 15.11
CA GLU A 3 -27.64 -19.33 15.60
C GLU A 3 -26.58 -19.36 16.70
N GLN A 4 -25.32 -19.21 16.31
CA GLN A 4 -24.28 -18.80 17.25
C GLN A 4 -24.56 -17.35 17.62
N SER A 5 -24.68 -17.08 18.91
CA SER A 5 -24.84 -15.72 19.44
C SER A 5 -23.61 -14.87 19.06
N PRO A 6 -23.77 -13.60 18.68
CA PRO A 6 -22.65 -12.70 18.42
C PRO A 6 -21.71 -12.64 19.63
N GLN A 7 -20.43 -12.95 19.42
CA GLN A 7 -19.41 -12.87 20.46
C GLN A 7 -18.61 -11.58 20.26
N PHE A 8 -18.31 -10.86 21.34
CA PHE A 8 -17.39 -9.74 21.26
C PHE A 8 -15.97 -10.28 21.10
N HIS A 9 -15.35 -10.01 19.97
CA HIS A 9 -13.99 -10.44 19.66
C HIS A 9 -13.07 -9.22 19.65
N GLN A 10 -12.00 -9.26 20.44
CA GLN A 10 -11.00 -8.22 20.51
C GLN A 10 -9.66 -8.77 20.01
N ASP A 11 -9.12 -8.16 18.96
CA ASP A 11 -7.78 -8.47 18.46
C ASP A 11 -6.80 -7.31 18.72
N LYS A 12 -5.54 -7.50 18.31
CA LYS A 12 -4.46 -6.48 18.43
C LYS A 12 -4.78 -5.14 17.76
N HIS A 13 -5.85 -5.06 16.97
CA HIS A 13 -6.22 -3.86 16.21
C HIS A 13 -7.55 -3.24 16.68
N GLY A 14 -8.37 -3.92 17.47
CA GLY A 14 -9.60 -3.40 18.10
C GLY A 14 -10.71 -4.46 18.30
N GLY A 15 -11.83 -4.06 18.92
CA GLY A 15 -12.97 -4.95 19.22
C GLY A 15 -14.15 -4.86 18.25
N VAL A 16 -14.78 -5.99 17.91
CA VAL A 16 -15.99 -6.08 17.06
C VAL A 16 -16.85 -7.31 17.42
N HIS A 17 -18.18 -7.20 17.26
CA HIS A 17 -19.07 -8.35 17.42
C HIS A 17 -19.01 -9.26 16.19
N VAL A 18 -18.63 -10.52 16.39
CA VAL A 18 -18.41 -11.51 15.33
C VAL A 18 -19.33 -12.71 15.51
N VAL A 19 -19.88 -13.18 14.39
CA VAL A 19 -20.49 -14.50 14.25
C VAL A 19 -19.62 -15.33 13.32
N TRP A 20 -19.17 -16.48 13.81
CA TRP A 20 -18.25 -17.33 13.09
C TRP A 20 -19.00 -18.25 12.10
N MET A 21 -18.54 -18.24 10.85
CA MET A 21 -19.04 -19.11 9.79
C MET A 21 -18.08 -20.29 9.62
N LYS A 22 -18.60 -21.51 9.57
CA LYS A 22 -17.78 -22.70 9.35
C LYS A 22 -16.94 -22.57 8.09
N LYS A 23 -15.68 -22.96 8.18
CA LYS A 23 -14.79 -23.07 7.03
C LYS A 23 -15.38 -24.09 6.04
N GLY A 24 -15.70 -23.65 4.83
CA GLY A 24 -16.16 -24.56 3.78
C GLY A 24 -15.00 -25.36 3.18
N VAL A 25 -15.33 -26.26 2.25
CA VAL A 25 -14.39 -27.16 1.57
C VAL A 25 -13.18 -26.41 1.01
N ASP A 26 -11.99 -27.01 1.16
CA ASP A 26 -10.74 -26.53 0.58
C ASP A 26 -10.69 -26.82 -0.92
N GLY A 27 -10.59 -25.76 -1.74
CA GLY A 27 -10.53 -25.89 -3.19
C GLY A 27 -9.19 -26.33 -3.73
N SER A 28 -8.14 -26.40 -2.91
CA SER A 28 -6.85 -26.98 -3.32
C SER A 28 -6.98 -28.40 -3.88
N SER A 29 -8.01 -29.13 -3.45
CA SER A 29 -8.30 -30.52 -3.80
C SER A 29 -9.37 -30.69 -4.88
N ARG A 30 -9.98 -29.60 -5.38
CA ARG A 30 -11.10 -29.66 -6.35
C ARG A 30 -10.93 -28.64 -7.47
N PRO A 31 -11.25 -28.99 -8.72
CA PRO A 31 -11.11 -28.06 -9.84
C PRO A 31 -12.04 -26.85 -9.73
N PHE A 32 -13.24 -27.03 -9.15
CA PHE A 32 -14.21 -25.96 -8.96
C PHE A 32 -14.86 -26.07 -7.59
N VAL A 33 -14.94 -24.94 -6.90
CA VAL A 33 -15.67 -24.81 -5.64
C VAL A 33 -16.72 -23.72 -5.79
N LYS A 34 -17.91 -23.95 -5.22
CA LYS A 34 -18.95 -22.93 -5.21
C LYS A 34 -18.41 -21.70 -4.46
N PRO A 35 -18.43 -20.51 -5.07
CA PRO A 35 -17.88 -19.31 -4.44
C PRO A 35 -18.68 -18.96 -3.18
N ARG A 36 -17.96 -18.50 -2.15
CA ARG A 36 -18.54 -18.07 -0.87
C ARG A 36 -17.96 -16.73 -0.45
N ALA A 37 -18.76 -15.90 0.22
CA ALA A 37 -18.24 -14.72 0.89
C ALA A 37 -17.40 -15.17 2.09
N LEU A 38 -16.18 -14.64 2.20
CA LEU A 38 -15.39 -14.88 3.41
C LEU A 38 -15.96 -14.13 4.61
N GLN A 39 -16.50 -12.94 4.34
CA GLN A 39 -17.03 -12.07 5.38
C GLN A 39 -17.95 -10.98 4.84
N TYR A 40 -18.93 -10.61 5.67
CA TYR A 40 -19.89 -9.56 5.39
C TYR A 40 -20.47 -9.03 6.70
N PHE A 41 -20.99 -7.80 6.68
CA PHE A 41 -21.81 -7.27 7.76
C PHE A 41 -23.30 -7.47 7.46
N TYR A 42 -24.03 -7.86 8.50
CA TYR A 42 -25.49 -7.87 8.55
C TYR A 42 -25.92 -7.28 9.90
N ASP A 43 -26.79 -6.27 9.91
CA ASP A 43 -27.26 -5.57 11.12
C ASP A 43 -26.13 -5.23 12.13
N ASN A 44 -25.06 -4.60 11.63
CA ASN A 44 -23.85 -4.21 12.39
C ASN A 44 -23.07 -5.36 13.04
N THR A 45 -23.41 -6.62 12.74
CA THR A 45 -22.66 -7.80 13.17
C THR A 45 -21.79 -8.31 12.03
N LEU A 46 -20.52 -8.60 12.33
CA LEU A 46 -19.58 -9.15 11.35
C LEU A 46 -19.75 -10.67 11.29
N TYR A 47 -20.11 -11.19 10.13
CA TYR A 47 -20.04 -12.62 9.85
C TYR A 47 -18.67 -12.91 9.24
N LYS A 48 -17.85 -13.72 9.90
CA LYS A 48 -16.47 -14.03 9.47
C LYS A 48 -16.25 -15.54 9.41
N THR A 49 -15.58 -16.02 8.36
CA THR A 49 -15.21 -17.45 8.25
C THR A 49 -14.16 -17.82 9.31
N GLU A 50 -14.32 -18.97 9.96
CA GLU A 50 -13.38 -19.49 10.96
C GLU A 50 -11.99 -19.76 10.38
N GLY A 51 -10.96 -19.36 11.14
CA GLY A 51 -9.55 -19.49 10.81
C GLY A 51 -8.97 -18.19 10.23
N GLU A 52 -8.04 -17.57 10.96
CA GLU A 52 -7.25 -16.47 10.40
C GLU A 52 -6.39 -16.98 9.23
N ARG A 53 -6.42 -16.24 8.12
CA ARG A 53 -5.70 -16.60 6.90
C ARG A 53 -4.50 -15.67 6.73
N SER A 54 -3.31 -16.24 6.80
CA SER A 54 -2.09 -15.56 6.36
C SER A 54 -2.10 -15.40 4.85
N SER A 55 -1.41 -14.36 4.34
CA SER A 55 -1.24 -14.14 2.90
C SER A 55 -0.87 -15.41 2.11
N GLY A 56 -1.62 -15.69 1.04
CA GLY A 56 -1.41 -16.86 0.20
C GLY A 56 -0.11 -16.75 -0.61
N ARG A 57 0.55 -17.88 -0.91
CA ARG A 57 1.80 -17.89 -1.71
C ARG A 57 1.66 -17.18 -3.06
N PHE A 58 0.50 -17.32 -3.72
CA PHE A 58 0.22 -16.66 -5.00
C PHE A 58 0.11 -15.14 -4.88
N GLU A 59 -0.24 -14.63 -3.71
CA GLU A 59 -0.49 -13.21 -3.48
C GLU A 59 0.83 -12.46 -3.34
N ILE A 60 1.76 -13.04 -2.56
CA ILE A 60 3.14 -12.55 -2.47
C ILE A 60 3.83 -12.67 -3.84
N PHE A 61 3.60 -13.76 -4.58
CA PHE A 61 4.17 -13.92 -5.92
C PHE A 61 3.63 -12.88 -6.92
N LEU A 62 2.34 -12.52 -6.81
CA LEU A 62 1.75 -11.43 -7.58
C LEU A 62 2.40 -10.08 -7.21
N ASP A 63 2.65 -9.82 -5.93
CA ASP A 63 3.28 -8.56 -5.49
C ASP A 63 4.70 -8.38 -6.05
N LEU A 64 5.48 -9.46 -6.14
CA LEU A 64 6.82 -9.43 -6.75
C LEU A 64 6.76 -8.98 -8.22
N LEU A 65 5.72 -9.37 -8.96
CA LEU A 65 5.54 -8.88 -10.32
C LEU A 65 5.15 -7.40 -10.34
N PHE A 66 4.29 -6.97 -9.41
CA PHE A 66 3.86 -5.58 -9.32
C PHE A 66 5.02 -4.63 -9.01
N VAL A 67 5.93 -4.99 -8.09
CA VAL A 67 7.07 -4.11 -7.78
C VAL A 67 7.98 -3.93 -8.98
N GLY A 68 8.30 -5.01 -9.71
CA GLY A 68 9.14 -4.93 -10.91
C GLY A 68 8.51 -4.07 -12.01
N MET A 69 7.18 -4.11 -12.14
CA MET A 69 6.47 -3.19 -13.02
C MET A 69 6.58 -1.73 -12.54
N VAL A 70 6.36 -1.44 -11.25
CA VAL A 70 6.43 -0.06 -10.73
C VAL A 70 7.86 0.49 -10.80
N ALA A 71 8.88 -0.35 -10.59
CA ALA A 71 10.28 -0.01 -10.80
C ALA A 71 10.55 0.37 -12.26
N ASN A 72 10.07 -0.44 -13.21
CA ASN A 72 10.13 -0.10 -14.64
C ASN A 72 9.45 1.25 -14.95
N LEU A 73 8.32 1.56 -14.30
CA LEU A 73 7.68 2.88 -14.47
C LEU A 73 8.50 4.02 -13.87
N ALA A 74 9.18 3.80 -12.74
CA ALA A 74 10.03 4.81 -12.11
C ALA A 74 11.21 5.20 -12.99
N HIS A 75 11.76 4.23 -13.75
CA HIS A 75 12.81 4.47 -14.74
C HIS A 75 12.46 5.56 -15.77
N ILE A 76 11.17 5.75 -16.10
CA ILE A 76 10.72 6.83 -17.00
C ILE A 76 11.17 8.21 -16.48
N VAL A 77 11.18 8.39 -15.16
CA VAL A 77 11.48 9.67 -14.51
C VAL A 77 12.97 9.83 -14.27
N THR A 78 13.71 8.76 -14.01
CA THR A 78 15.16 8.83 -13.82
C THR A 78 15.91 9.02 -15.13
N GLU A 79 15.46 8.42 -16.24
CA GLU A 79 16.03 8.64 -17.57
C GLU A 79 15.92 10.10 -18.03
N ASP A 80 14.75 10.73 -17.83
CA ASP A 80 14.52 12.14 -18.17
C ASP A 80 13.73 12.84 -17.05
N PRO A 81 14.43 13.45 -16.06
CA PRO A 81 13.86 14.03 -14.85
C PRO A 81 13.09 15.35 -15.08
N THR A 82 11.98 15.28 -15.80
CA THR A 82 11.09 16.41 -16.07
C THR A 82 9.77 16.27 -15.32
N GLY A 83 9.13 17.41 -15.05
CA GLY A 83 7.77 17.42 -14.47
C GLY A 83 6.73 16.72 -15.36
N LEU A 84 6.98 16.64 -16.68
CA LEU A 84 6.12 15.93 -17.61
C LEU A 84 6.25 14.41 -17.45
N ASN A 85 7.47 13.88 -17.30
CA ASN A 85 7.69 12.46 -17.06
C ASN A 85 7.24 12.05 -15.65
N LEU A 86 7.39 12.92 -14.65
CA LEU A 86 6.78 12.70 -13.34
C LEU A 86 5.25 12.62 -13.44
N LEU A 87 4.61 13.50 -14.21
CA LEU A 87 3.17 13.43 -14.46
C LEU A 87 2.81 12.12 -15.19
N LYS A 88 3.57 11.73 -16.21
CA LYS A 88 3.37 10.47 -16.93
C LYS A 88 3.46 9.27 -16.00
N TYR A 89 4.49 9.21 -15.16
CA TYR A 89 4.68 8.20 -14.12
C TYR A 89 3.45 8.08 -13.22
N LEU A 90 2.88 9.20 -12.76
CA LEU A 90 1.64 9.17 -11.97
C LEU A 90 0.43 8.69 -12.77
N LEU A 91 0.27 9.13 -14.03
CA LEU A 91 -0.88 8.79 -14.87
C LEU A 91 -0.93 7.32 -15.29
N VAL A 92 0.22 6.65 -15.43
CA VAL A 92 0.29 5.20 -15.70
C VAL A 92 0.48 4.37 -14.43
N GLY A 93 1.11 4.94 -13.41
CA GLY A 93 1.31 4.30 -12.11
C GLY A 93 0.04 4.14 -11.29
N ILE A 94 -0.87 5.12 -11.32
CA ILE A 94 -2.15 5.01 -10.58
C ILE A 94 -3.05 3.89 -11.13
N PRO A 95 -3.25 3.73 -12.45
CA PRO A 95 -3.93 2.55 -13.01
C PRO A 95 -3.24 1.23 -12.66
N ALA A 96 -1.91 1.18 -12.69
CA ALA A 96 -1.15 0.01 -12.24
C ALA A 96 -1.44 -0.32 -10.76
N TRP A 97 -1.45 0.68 -9.89
CA TRP A 97 -1.86 0.53 -8.49
C TRP A 97 -3.30 0.03 -8.37
N GLN A 98 -4.22 0.49 -9.22
CA GLN A 98 -5.60 0.03 -9.25
C GLN A 98 -5.72 -1.45 -9.65
N MET A 99 -4.91 -1.91 -10.61
CA MET A 99 -4.86 -3.34 -10.98
C MET A 99 -4.42 -4.21 -9.79
N TRP A 100 -3.46 -3.74 -8.99
CA TRP A 100 -3.05 -4.43 -7.75
C TRP A 100 -4.17 -4.44 -6.73
N GLY A 101 -4.78 -3.27 -6.48
CA GLY A 101 -5.88 -3.11 -5.54
C GLY A 101 -7.06 -4.01 -5.86
N ASP A 102 -7.41 -4.17 -7.14
CA ASP A 102 -8.51 -5.06 -7.55
C ASP A 102 -8.24 -6.53 -7.25
N MET A 103 -7.00 -6.99 -7.48
CA MET A 103 -6.62 -8.38 -7.20
C MET A 103 -6.56 -8.64 -5.69
N ARG A 104 -5.98 -7.71 -4.94
CA ARG A 104 -5.95 -7.75 -3.48
C ARG A 104 -7.38 -7.80 -2.92
N ASP A 105 -8.24 -6.87 -3.32
CA ASP A 105 -9.64 -6.83 -2.89
C ASP A 105 -10.39 -8.11 -3.26
N PHE A 106 -10.21 -8.61 -4.48
CA PHE A 106 -10.83 -9.85 -4.93
C PHE A 106 -10.44 -11.04 -4.05
N MET A 107 -9.15 -11.20 -3.73
CA MET A 107 -8.63 -12.25 -2.85
C MET A 107 -9.05 -12.07 -1.38
N ASN A 108 -9.30 -10.82 -0.96
CA ASN A 108 -9.82 -10.49 0.37
C ASN A 108 -11.32 -10.84 0.49
N TYR A 109 -12.12 -10.56 -0.56
CA TYR A 109 -13.55 -10.90 -0.57
C TYR A 109 -13.81 -12.40 -0.72
N TYR A 110 -13.01 -13.09 -1.52
CA TYR A 110 -13.24 -14.47 -1.94
C TYR A 110 -11.96 -15.32 -1.89
N TYR A 111 -12.05 -16.48 -1.25
CA TYR A 111 -11.00 -17.50 -1.29
C TYR A 111 -11.61 -18.87 -1.51
N ASN A 112 -11.57 -19.29 -2.77
CA ASN A 112 -11.95 -20.63 -3.19
C ASN A 112 -10.71 -21.51 -3.40
N ASP A 113 -9.56 -20.92 -3.77
CA ASP A 113 -8.31 -21.62 -4.15
C ASP A 113 -8.51 -22.76 -5.16
N ASP A 114 -9.51 -22.59 -6.03
CA ASP A 114 -9.82 -23.53 -7.09
C ASP A 114 -9.12 -23.13 -8.41
N LEU A 115 -9.33 -23.92 -9.47
CA LEU A 115 -8.72 -23.67 -10.77
C LEU A 115 -9.16 -22.31 -11.34
N THR A 116 -10.37 -21.86 -11.06
CA THR A 116 -10.91 -20.60 -11.59
C THR A 116 -10.16 -19.42 -11.01
N GLN A 117 -9.99 -19.39 -9.70
CA GLN A 117 -9.24 -18.33 -9.01
C GLN A 117 -7.77 -18.34 -9.45
N ARG A 118 -7.13 -19.52 -9.53
CA ARG A 118 -5.73 -19.64 -9.97
C ARG A 118 -5.52 -19.18 -11.41
N CYS A 119 -6.41 -19.56 -12.32
CA CYS A 119 -6.38 -19.09 -13.71
C CYS A 119 -6.61 -17.58 -13.82
N LEU A 120 -7.51 -17.00 -13.01
CA LEU A 120 -7.70 -15.55 -12.98
C LEU A 120 -6.44 -14.83 -12.51
N VAL A 121 -5.78 -15.32 -11.45
CA VAL A 121 -4.53 -14.74 -10.96
C VAL A 121 -3.46 -14.78 -12.04
N PHE A 122 -3.23 -15.95 -12.65
CA PHE A 122 -2.25 -16.09 -13.73
C PHE A 122 -2.57 -15.20 -14.94
N TRP A 123 -3.85 -15.14 -15.35
CA TRP A 123 -4.31 -14.24 -16.42
C TRP A 123 -3.96 -12.78 -16.11
N GLN A 124 -4.20 -12.35 -14.87
CA GLN A 124 -3.89 -10.99 -14.45
C GLN A 124 -2.39 -10.72 -14.41
N MET A 125 -1.58 -11.70 -13.99
CA MET A 125 -0.12 -11.61 -14.10
C MET A 125 0.33 -11.39 -15.55
N CYS A 126 -0.23 -12.13 -16.52
CA CYS A 126 0.06 -11.90 -17.94
C CYS A 126 -0.31 -10.47 -18.39
N LEU A 127 -1.47 -9.96 -17.95
CA LEU A 127 -1.89 -8.59 -18.26
C LEU A 127 -0.96 -7.55 -17.64
N ILE A 128 -0.51 -7.75 -16.39
CA ILE A 128 0.43 -6.85 -15.70
C ILE A 128 1.77 -6.82 -16.41
N VAL A 129 2.32 -7.97 -16.84
CA VAL A 129 3.56 -8.02 -17.64
C VAL A 129 3.38 -7.23 -18.94
N MET A 130 2.29 -7.43 -19.67
CA MET A 130 2.03 -6.68 -20.89
C MET A 130 1.84 -5.19 -20.62
N TYR A 131 1.18 -4.81 -19.52
CA TYR A 131 1.00 -3.42 -19.12
C TYR A 131 2.35 -2.77 -18.84
N GLY A 132 3.15 -3.34 -17.94
CA GLY A 132 4.45 -2.82 -17.53
C GLY A 132 5.41 -2.61 -18.70
N ASN A 133 5.54 -3.62 -19.56
CA ASN A 133 6.45 -3.56 -20.72
C ASN A 133 6.08 -2.48 -21.76
N ASN A 134 4.85 -1.97 -21.74
CA ASN A 134 4.36 -1.01 -22.74
C ASN A 134 3.94 0.34 -22.16
N ALA A 135 3.78 0.44 -20.84
CA ALA A 135 3.28 1.64 -20.17
C ALA A 135 4.21 2.85 -20.36
N GLN A 136 5.52 2.63 -20.44
CA GLN A 136 6.49 3.69 -20.77
C GLN A 136 6.23 4.31 -22.16
N LEU A 137 5.64 3.59 -23.10
CA LEU A 137 5.36 4.08 -24.46
C LEU A 137 3.95 4.71 -24.58
N ALA A 138 3.18 4.72 -23.50
CA ALA A 138 1.86 5.34 -23.47
C ALA A 138 1.97 6.85 -23.78
N GLY A 139 1.10 7.34 -24.66
CA GLY A 139 1.11 8.74 -25.11
C GLY A 139 1.93 9.01 -26.37
N SER A 140 2.95 8.19 -26.66
CA SER A 140 3.84 8.38 -27.83
C SER A 140 3.15 8.08 -29.16
N SER A 141 2.22 7.11 -29.18
CA SER A 141 1.38 6.83 -30.34
C SER A 141 -0.01 6.36 -29.92
N THR A 142 -0.98 6.47 -30.85
CA THR A 142 -2.32 5.91 -30.66
C THR A 142 -2.27 4.39 -30.44
N LYS A 143 -1.35 3.68 -31.11
CA LYS A 143 -1.20 2.23 -30.96
C LYS A 143 -0.73 1.83 -29.55
N TYR A 144 0.31 2.48 -29.03
CA TYR A 144 0.81 2.20 -27.67
C TYR A 144 -0.19 2.61 -26.61
N THR A 145 -0.85 3.76 -26.78
CA THR A 145 -1.92 4.19 -25.87
C THR A 145 -3.06 3.17 -25.88
N GLY A 146 -3.51 2.74 -27.06
CA GLY A 146 -4.57 1.75 -27.21
C GLY A 146 -4.22 0.40 -26.60
N LEU A 147 -2.97 -0.03 -26.70
CA LEU A 147 -2.48 -1.25 -26.06
C LEU A 147 -2.55 -1.14 -24.53
N VAL A 148 -1.96 -0.10 -23.94
CA VAL A 148 -1.89 0.09 -22.48
C VAL A 148 -3.27 0.27 -21.87
N VAL A 149 -4.11 1.13 -22.47
CA VAL A 149 -5.49 1.35 -22.03
C VAL A 149 -6.34 0.11 -22.24
N GLY A 150 -6.17 -0.59 -23.36
CA GLY A 150 -6.88 -1.83 -23.65
C GLY A 150 -6.56 -2.93 -22.64
N ILE A 151 -5.28 -3.12 -22.28
CA ILE A 151 -4.86 -4.06 -21.24
C ILE A 151 -5.47 -3.71 -19.89
N TYR A 152 -5.45 -2.44 -19.50
CA TYR A 152 -6.07 -1.98 -18.26
C TYR A 152 -7.58 -2.28 -18.23
N ILE A 153 -8.31 -1.95 -19.29
CA ILE A 153 -9.75 -2.25 -19.40
C ILE A 153 -10.00 -3.77 -19.32
N VAL A 154 -9.22 -4.58 -20.05
CA VAL A 154 -9.36 -6.04 -20.02
C VAL A 154 -9.10 -6.59 -18.62
N SER A 155 -8.09 -6.07 -17.91
CA SER A 155 -7.80 -6.44 -16.53
C SER A 155 -9.00 -6.17 -15.62
N ARG A 156 -9.52 -4.94 -15.66
CA ARG A 156 -10.67 -4.49 -14.86
C ARG A 156 -11.91 -5.32 -15.15
N ILE A 157 -12.27 -5.47 -16.43
CA ILE A 157 -13.45 -6.25 -16.83
C ILE A 157 -13.30 -7.73 -16.47
N SER A 158 -12.09 -8.29 -16.51
CA SER A 158 -11.85 -9.68 -16.11
C SER A 158 -12.12 -9.91 -14.62
N VAL A 159 -11.58 -9.06 -13.72
CA VAL A 159 -11.83 -9.18 -12.27
C VAL A 159 -13.30 -8.94 -11.95
N TYR A 160 -13.85 -7.81 -12.39
CA TYR A 160 -15.23 -7.45 -12.05
C TYR A 160 -16.27 -8.30 -12.76
N GLY A 161 -15.93 -8.92 -13.90
CA GLY A 161 -16.74 -9.94 -14.55
C GLY A 161 -16.87 -11.20 -13.69
N VAL A 162 -15.77 -11.67 -13.10
CA VAL A 162 -15.79 -12.80 -12.14
C VAL A 162 -16.55 -12.43 -10.87
N ILE A 163 -16.29 -11.24 -10.30
CA ILE A 163 -17.05 -10.74 -9.13
C ILE A 163 -18.54 -10.68 -9.44
N PHE A 164 -18.93 -10.16 -10.61
CA PHE A 164 -20.31 -10.12 -11.06
C PHE A 164 -20.92 -11.52 -11.16
N ALA A 165 -20.19 -12.48 -11.74
CA ALA A 165 -20.62 -13.88 -11.82
C ALA A 165 -20.82 -14.50 -10.41
N TYR A 166 -19.94 -14.19 -9.46
CA TYR A 166 -20.03 -14.67 -8.08
C TYR A 166 -21.29 -14.15 -7.37
N THR A 167 -21.80 -12.97 -7.74
CA THR A 167 -23.04 -12.44 -7.16
C THR A 167 -24.27 -13.32 -7.41
N PHE A 168 -24.28 -14.16 -8.44
CA PHE A 168 -25.39 -15.10 -8.64
C PHE A 168 -25.43 -16.16 -7.53
N TYR A 169 -24.27 -16.57 -7.02
CA TYR A 169 -24.13 -17.61 -6.01
C TYR A 169 -24.10 -17.08 -4.57
N ILE A 170 -23.72 -15.81 -4.37
CA ILE A 170 -23.54 -15.15 -3.06
C ILE A 170 -24.54 -13.99 -2.93
N PRO A 171 -25.74 -14.23 -2.38
CA PRO A 171 -26.77 -13.21 -2.21
C PRO A 171 -26.31 -11.97 -1.42
N GLU A 172 -25.44 -12.17 -0.44
CA GLU A 172 -24.98 -11.17 0.51
C GLU A 172 -24.18 -10.04 -0.18
N HIS A 173 -23.49 -10.35 -1.28
CA HIS A 173 -22.67 -9.38 -2.02
C HIS A 173 -23.40 -8.76 -3.23
N ARG A 174 -24.60 -9.23 -3.58
CA ARG A 174 -25.26 -8.93 -4.87
C ARG A 174 -25.32 -7.45 -5.21
N LYS A 175 -25.94 -6.66 -4.35
CA LYS A 175 -26.26 -5.26 -4.70
C LYS A 175 -25.01 -4.40 -4.77
N VAL A 176 -24.15 -4.52 -3.77
CA VAL A 176 -22.91 -3.73 -3.63
C VAL A 176 -21.92 -4.07 -4.74
N MET A 177 -21.70 -5.36 -5.01
CA MET A 177 -20.73 -5.78 -6.04
C MET A 177 -21.22 -5.55 -7.47
N ARG A 178 -22.53 -5.65 -7.73
CA ARG A 178 -23.09 -5.29 -9.04
C ARG A 178 -23.00 -3.80 -9.31
N SER A 179 -23.27 -2.98 -8.30
CA SER A 179 -23.09 -1.53 -8.38
C SER A 179 -21.64 -1.18 -8.68
N LEU A 180 -20.69 -1.79 -7.96
CA LEU A 180 -19.27 -1.58 -8.20
C LEU A 180 -18.86 -1.99 -9.62
N ALA A 181 -19.31 -3.16 -10.09
CA ALA A 181 -19.06 -3.60 -11.47
C ALA A 181 -19.63 -2.63 -12.51
N THR A 182 -20.82 -2.05 -12.27
CA THR A 182 -21.38 -1.01 -13.15
C THR A 182 -20.51 0.26 -13.18
N PHE A 183 -20.03 0.73 -12.03
CA PHE A 183 -19.12 1.87 -11.98
C PHE A 183 -17.82 1.62 -12.73
N VAL A 184 -17.26 0.42 -12.64
CA VAL A 184 -16.06 0.03 -13.40
C VAL A 184 -16.32 0.06 -14.91
N VAL A 185 -17.48 -0.42 -15.38
CA VAL A 185 -17.83 -0.34 -16.80
C VAL A 185 -17.92 1.12 -17.27
N ILE A 186 -18.47 2.01 -16.45
CA ILE A 186 -18.54 3.45 -16.75
C ILE A 186 -17.13 4.06 -16.86
N THR A 187 -16.24 3.79 -15.91
CA THR A 187 -14.88 4.34 -15.94
C THR A 187 -14.03 3.73 -17.06
N CYS A 188 -14.22 2.45 -17.38
CA CYS A 188 -13.65 1.84 -18.59
C CYS A 188 -14.09 2.55 -19.87
N GLY A 189 -15.33 3.04 -19.94
CA GLY A 189 -15.81 3.87 -21.06
C GLY A 189 -15.06 5.19 -21.18
N ILE A 190 -14.76 5.85 -20.05
CA ILE A 190 -13.93 7.07 -20.02
C ILE A 190 -12.50 6.74 -20.47
N TRP A 191 -11.90 5.68 -19.93
CA TRP A 191 -10.57 5.22 -20.35
C TRP A 191 -10.51 4.92 -21.84
N LEU A 192 -11.52 4.25 -22.40
CA LEU A 192 -11.58 3.93 -23.83
C LEU A 192 -11.50 5.20 -24.71
N SER A 193 -12.15 6.29 -24.29
CA SER A 193 -12.11 7.56 -25.02
C SER A 193 -10.71 8.19 -25.09
N THR A 194 -9.80 7.85 -24.17
CA THR A 194 -8.43 8.38 -24.15
C THR A 194 -7.59 7.95 -25.37
N ILE A 195 -7.94 6.84 -26.02
CA ILE A 195 -7.12 6.24 -27.10
C ILE A 195 -7.01 7.18 -28.31
N TRP A 196 -8.13 7.74 -28.75
CA TRP A 196 -8.22 8.50 -30.00
C TRP A 196 -8.16 10.02 -29.81
N THR A 197 -7.75 10.49 -28.63
CA THR A 197 -7.71 11.92 -28.31
C THR A 197 -6.31 12.51 -28.35
N PRO A 198 -6.17 13.81 -28.65
CA PRO A 198 -4.89 14.52 -28.56
C PRO A 198 -4.29 14.47 -27.15
N VAL A 199 -2.97 14.57 -27.02
CA VAL A 199 -2.22 14.36 -25.76
C VAL A 199 -2.78 15.19 -24.59
N ARG A 200 -3.12 16.46 -24.80
CA ARG A 200 -3.68 17.33 -23.72
C ARG A 200 -5.04 16.83 -23.23
N VAL A 201 -5.90 16.41 -24.15
CA VAL A 201 -7.23 15.87 -23.84
C VAL A 201 -7.11 14.51 -23.18
N LYS A 202 -6.16 13.68 -23.64
CA LYS A 202 -5.83 12.38 -23.04
C LYS A 202 -5.43 12.49 -21.58
N ILE A 203 -4.55 13.45 -21.25
CA ILE A 203 -4.15 13.72 -19.86
C ILE A 203 -5.37 14.12 -19.02
N ALA A 204 -6.20 15.04 -19.51
CA ALA A 204 -7.40 15.48 -18.79
C ALA A 204 -8.39 14.32 -18.57
N LEU A 205 -8.65 13.51 -19.60
CA LEU A 205 -9.53 12.35 -19.51
C LEU A 205 -8.98 11.27 -18.57
N ALA A 206 -7.66 11.04 -18.54
CA ALA A 206 -7.03 10.12 -17.60
C ALA A 206 -7.20 10.59 -16.15
N ILE A 207 -6.97 11.88 -15.87
CA ILE A 207 -7.20 12.46 -14.54
C ILE A 207 -8.67 12.32 -14.13
N VAL A 208 -9.61 12.62 -15.04
CA VAL A 208 -11.05 12.46 -14.80
C VAL A 208 -11.40 10.99 -14.54
N ALA A 209 -10.86 10.06 -15.33
CA ALA A 209 -11.10 8.63 -15.15
C ALA A 209 -10.59 8.15 -13.78
N ILE A 210 -9.37 8.51 -13.40
CA ILE A 210 -8.78 8.20 -12.09
C ILE A 210 -9.65 8.78 -10.97
N ALA A 211 -10.02 10.06 -11.05
CA ALA A 211 -10.84 10.72 -10.05
C ALA A 211 -12.22 10.06 -9.92
N CYS A 212 -12.85 9.69 -11.05
CA CYS A 212 -14.11 8.95 -11.07
C CYS A 212 -13.95 7.56 -10.43
N GLU A 213 -12.86 6.84 -10.67
CA GLU A 213 -12.61 5.53 -10.05
C GLU A 213 -12.50 5.64 -8.52
N GLN A 214 -11.72 6.61 -8.03
CA GLN A 214 -11.58 6.83 -6.58
C GLN A 214 -12.88 7.30 -5.94
N PHE A 215 -13.60 8.21 -6.62
CA PHE A 215 -14.91 8.66 -6.16
C PHE A 215 -15.92 7.52 -6.12
N PHE A 216 -16.04 6.73 -7.19
CA PHE A 216 -17.01 5.63 -7.24
C PHE A 216 -16.70 4.53 -6.24
N PHE A 217 -15.42 4.22 -6.00
CA PHE A 217 -15.05 3.28 -4.94
C PHE A 217 -15.51 3.78 -3.57
N ALA A 218 -15.15 5.01 -3.18
CA ALA A 218 -15.56 5.60 -1.91
C ALA A 218 -17.09 5.77 -1.80
N PHE A 219 -17.74 6.17 -2.88
CA PHE A 219 -19.18 6.36 -2.96
C PHE A 219 -19.95 5.05 -2.82
N ASN A 220 -19.48 3.97 -3.47
CA ASN A 220 -20.11 2.66 -3.42
C ASN A 220 -20.20 2.10 -2.00
N TYR A 221 -19.20 2.39 -1.16
CA TYR A 221 -19.15 1.96 0.24
C TYR A 221 -19.74 3.00 1.22
N SER A 222 -20.22 4.14 0.74
CA SER A 222 -20.85 5.16 1.58
C SER A 222 -22.19 4.70 2.18
N THR A 223 -22.52 5.21 3.38
CA THR A 223 -23.81 4.93 4.03
C THR A 223 -24.99 5.43 3.18
N PHE A 224 -24.81 6.53 2.46
CA PHE A 224 -25.82 7.10 1.57
C PHE A 224 -26.18 6.16 0.41
N TRP A 225 -25.18 5.68 -0.33
CA TRP A 225 -25.40 4.80 -1.47
C TRP A 225 -25.98 3.44 -1.05
N ARG A 226 -25.53 2.92 0.10
CA ARG A 226 -26.13 1.72 0.72
C ARG A 226 -27.63 1.86 0.96
N GLY A 227 -28.06 3.03 1.45
CA GLY A 227 -29.47 3.36 1.65
C GLY A 227 -30.27 3.32 0.34
N ILE A 228 -29.70 3.90 -0.73
CA ILE A 228 -30.31 3.87 -2.08
C ILE A 228 -30.44 2.43 -2.60
N LEU A 229 -29.39 1.61 -2.46
CA LEU A 229 -29.42 0.20 -2.86
C LEU A 229 -30.36 -0.65 -1.99
N LYS A 230 -30.80 -0.15 -0.83
CA LYS A 230 -31.52 -0.93 0.20
C LYS A 230 -30.77 -2.22 0.51
N ALA A 231 -29.45 -2.13 0.62
CA ALA A 231 -28.59 -3.29 0.88
C ALA A 231 -28.64 -3.63 2.37
N THR A 232 -29.17 -4.82 2.71
CA THR A 232 -29.19 -5.33 4.10
C THR A 232 -27.85 -5.95 4.50
N HIS A 233 -27.10 -6.44 3.51
CA HIS A 233 -25.78 -7.06 3.69
C HIS A 233 -24.75 -6.20 3.00
N THR A 234 -23.54 -6.17 3.56
CA THR A 234 -22.46 -5.36 3.01
C THR A 234 -21.14 -6.10 3.10
N THR A 235 -20.36 -6.02 2.02
CA THR A 235 -19.06 -6.66 1.97
C THR A 235 -18.14 -6.08 3.04
N ALA A 236 -17.49 -6.96 3.79
CA ALA A 236 -16.50 -6.60 4.79
C ALA A 236 -15.11 -6.96 4.25
N LEU A 237 -14.10 -6.15 4.53
CA LEU A 237 -12.69 -6.47 4.29
C LEU A 237 -12.07 -7.15 5.52
N ASP A 238 -11.31 -8.22 5.35
CA ASP A 238 -10.56 -8.81 6.45
C ASP A 238 -9.43 -7.85 6.75
N LEU A 239 -9.58 -7.09 7.83
CA LEU A 239 -8.70 -5.97 8.13
C LEU A 239 -7.29 -6.45 8.46
N ASN A 240 -7.15 -7.61 9.10
CA ASN A 240 -5.84 -8.16 9.48
C ASN A 240 -5.10 -8.57 8.20
N HIS A 241 -5.80 -9.28 7.33
CA HIS A 241 -5.25 -9.65 6.03
C HIS A 241 -4.93 -8.42 5.16
N GLU A 242 -5.81 -7.41 5.14
CA GLU A 242 -5.58 -6.17 4.39
C GLU A 242 -4.29 -5.47 4.85
N ILE A 243 -4.09 -5.36 6.17
CA ILE A 243 -2.87 -4.81 6.76
C ILE A 243 -1.64 -5.63 6.31
N GLU A 244 -1.68 -6.95 6.45
CA GLU A 244 -0.58 -7.83 6.02
C GLU A 244 -0.20 -7.61 4.54
N ARG A 245 -1.18 -7.40 3.65
CA ARG A 245 -0.93 -7.18 2.22
C ARG A 245 -0.22 -5.86 1.96
N TYR A 246 -0.62 -4.78 2.63
CA TYR A 246 0.05 -3.48 2.52
C TYR A 246 1.46 -3.51 3.13
N GLU A 247 1.62 -4.16 4.28
CA GLU A 247 2.92 -4.33 4.94
C GLU A 247 3.89 -5.16 4.08
N ALA A 248 3.42 -6.28 3.50
CA ALA A 248 4.21 -7.09 2.59
C ALA A 248 4.62 -6.33 1.33
N PHE A 249 3.69 -5.57 0.74
CA PHE A 249 3.97 -4.74 -0.43
C PHE A 249 5.02 -3.67 -0.13
N TYR A 250 4.93 -3.02 1.04
CA TYR A 250 5.91 -2.03 1.49
C TYR A 250 7.32 -2.63 1.64
N VAL A 251 7.44 -3.82 2.23
CA VAL A 251 8.73 -4.54 2.33
C VAL A 251 9.31 -4.83 0.95
N ILE A 252 8.46 -5.25 0.01
CA ILE A 252 8.88 -5.54 -1.37
C ILE A 252 9.37 -4.25 -2.06
N VAL A 253 8.71 -3.11 -1.86
CA VAL A 253 9.17 -1.79 -2.37
C VAL A 253 10.54 -1.41 -1.79
N LEU A 254 10.77 -1.63 -0.49
CA LEU A 254 12.10 -1.45 0.09
C LEU A 254 13.14 -2.42 -0.48
N GLY A 255 12.70 -3.58 -0.97
CA GLY A 255 13.52 -4.52 -1.71
C GLY A 255 14.18 -3.92 -2.96
N GLU A 256 13.59 -2.90 -3.60
CA GLU A 256 14.20 -2.20 -4.73
C GLU A 256 15.49 -1.47 -4.34
N PHE A 257 15.54 -0.86 -3.14
CA PHE A 257 16.78 -0.25 -2.62
C PHE A 257 17.89 -1.29 -2.44
N LEU A 258 17.53 -2.52 -2.08
CA LEU A 258 18.47 -3.63 -1.92
C LEU A 258 18.88 -4.23 -3.26
N TYR A 259 17.93 -4.29 -4.21
CA TYR A 259 18.15 -4.83 -5.54
C TYR A 259 19.21 -4.03 -6.30
N VAL A 260 19.06 -2.69 -6.37
CA VAL A 260 19.96 -1.83 -7.15
C VAL A 260 21.41 -1.89 -6.65
N ILE A 261 21.64 -2.06 -5.35
CA ILE A 261 23.00 -2.12 -4.78
C ILE A 261 23.68 -3.49 -4.90
N VAL A 262 22.93 -4.53 -5.28
CA VAL A 262 23.46 -5.89 -5.47
C VAL A 262 23.53 -6.23 -6.96
N TYR A 263 22.45 -5.99 -7.71
CA TYR A 263 22.34 -6.39 -9.11
C TYR A 263 23.36 -5.67 -10.00
N GLU A 264 23.50 -4.36 -9.84
CA GLU A 264 24.43 -3.55 -10.64
C GLU A 264 25.90 -3.71 -10.22
N SER A 265 26.17 -4.45 -9.13
CA SER A 265 27.50 -4.60 -8.55
C SER A 265 28.29 -3.28 -8.42
N PRO A 266 27.68 -2.20 -7.87
CA PRO A 266 28.31 -0.88 -7.83
C PRO A 266 29.63 -0.86 -7.05
N ALA A 267 29.77 -1.76 -6.07
CA ALA A 267 30.95 -1.86 -5.21
C ALA A 267 32.23 -2.27 -5.95
N GLN A 268 32.16 -2.95 -7.10
CA GLN A 268 33.35 -3.44 -7.83
C GLN A 268 34.37 -4.12 -6.87
N ILE A 269 35.68 -4.00 -7.10
CA ILE A 269 36.72 -4.61 -6.25
C ILE A 269 37.20 -3.64 -5.17
N GLY A 270 37.14 -4.07 -3.90
CA GLY A 270 37.77 -3.40 -2.75
C GLY A 270 36.90 -2.42 -1.96
N PHE A 271 37.50 -1.75 -0.97
CA PHE A 271 36.84 -0.70 -0.18
C PHE A 271 36.93 0.65 -0.89
N ASN A 272 35.87 1.02 -1.61
CA ASN A 272 35.78 2.28 -2.35
C ASN A 272 34.52 3.08 -1.99
N LEU A 273 34.40 4.27 -2.58
CA LEU A 273 33.27 5.16 -2.31
C LEU A 273 31.92 4.60 -2.81
N LYS A 274 31.91 3.77 -3.87
CA LYS A 274 30.70 3.13 -4.39
C LYS A 274 30.16 2.10 -3.39
N LEU A 275 31.04 1.29 -2.79
CA LEU A 275 30.68 0.38 -1.69
C LEU A 275 30.13 1.15 -0.47
N LEU A 276 30.73 2.29 -0.12
CA LEU A 276 30.22 3.12 0.97
C LEU A 276 28.81 3.66 0.67
N ARG A 277 28.55 4.11 -0.57
CA ARG A 277 27.20 4.54 -0.99
C ARG A 277 26.20 3.39 -0.93
N ALA A 278 26.59 2.18 -1.33
CA ALA A 278 25.75 0.99 -1.20
C ALA A 278 25.39 0.70 0.28
N PHE A 279 26.34 0.86 1.21
CA PHE A 279 26.03 0.76 2.64
C PHE A 279 25.09 1.85 3.15
N PHE A 280 25.19 3.09 2.64
CA PHE A 280 24.22 4.12 2.97
C PHE A 280 22.83 3.79 2.43
N THR A 281 22.70 3.29 1.20
CA THR A 281 21.42 2.83 0.64
C THR A 281 20.80 1.72 1.48
N LEU A 282 21.61 0.73 1.90
CA LEU A 282 21.17 -0.35 2.80
C LEU A 282 20.67 0.20 4.14
N LEU A 283 21.43 1.11 4.76
CA LEU A 283 21.06 1.73 6.04
C LEU A 283 19.76 2.53 5.93
N ILE A 284 19.57 3.26 4.82
CA ILE A 284 18.34 4.00 4.54
C ILE A 284 17.14 3.04 4.41
N ALA A 285 17.28 1.95 3.64
CA ALA A 285 16.21 0.96 3.50
C ALA A 285 15.86 0.31 4.84
N TYR A 286 16.87 0.01 5.66
CA TYR A 286 16.72 -0.53 7.00
C TYR A 286 15.99 0.45 7.95
N ASP A 287 16.40 1.71 7.97
CA ASP A 287 15.77 2.74 8.80
C ASP A 287 14.31 2.99 8.38
N LEU A 288 14.03 3.04 7.08
CA LEU A 288 12.66 3.18 6.57
C LEU A 288 11.79 1.98 6.97
N ASN A 289 12.32 0.76 6.88
CA ASN A 289 11.64 -0.44 7.36
C ASN A 289 11.27 -0.31 8.84
N TRP A 290 12.22 0.10 9.67
CA TRP A 290 12.02 0.28 11.10
C TRP A 290 10.96 1.36 11.40
N ILE A 291 11.02 2.50 10.72
CA ILE A 291 10.05 3.61 10.88
C ILE A 291 8.62 3.16 10.58
N TYR A 292 8.42 2.36 9.52
CA TYR A 292 7.10 1.89 9.11
C TYR A 292 6.53 0.88 10.11
N PHE A 293 7.28 -0.17 10.46
CA PHE A 293 6.79 -1.24 11.33
C PHE A 293 6.67 -0.84 12.80
N ASN A 294 7.51 0.09 13.27
CA ASN A 294 7.37 0.64 14.63
C ASN A 294 6.13 1.55 14.77
N GLY A 295 5.55 2.00 13.65
CA GLY A 295 4.29 2.75 13.62
C GLY A 295 4.35 4.06 14.40
N ASP A 296 3.64 4.13 15.54
CA ASP A 296 3.65 5.26 16.47
C ASP A 296 4.33 4.95 17.82
N GLY A 297 4.93 3.76 17.95
CA GLY A 297 5.61 3.28 19.16
C GLY A 297 4.69 3.04 20.36
N SER A 298 3.37 2.91 20.15
CA SER A 298 2.42 2.60 21.23
C SER A 298 2.40 1.10 21.52
N SER A 299 2.21 0.72 22.78
CA SER A 299 2.06 -0.69 23.17
C SER A 299 0.63 -1.18 22.96
N LYS A 300 -0.37 -0.31 23.18
CA LYS A 300 -1.79 -0.56 22.91
C LYS A 300 -2.29 0.49 21.91
N TRP A 301 -2.90 0.04 20.82
CA TRP A 301 -3.44 0.96 19.82
C TRP A 301 -4.66 0.40 19.09
N THR A 302 -5.52 1.31 18.64
CA THR A 302 -6.59 1.01 17.69
C THR A 302 -6.11 1.37 16.28
N HIS A 303 -6.11 0.40 15.37
CA HIS A 303 -5.65 0.60 14.00
C HIS A 303 -6.54 1.58 13.22
N ALA A 304 -5.95 2.35 12.29
CA ALA A 304 -6.66 3.35 11.49
C ALA A 304 -7.88 2.80 10.74
N LEU A 305 -7.81 1.55 10.26
CA LEU A 305 -8.89 0.84 9.57
C LEU A 305 -10.10 0.55 10.47
N ARG A 306 -9.90 0.44 11.79
CA ARG A 306 -10.96 0.14 12.78
C ARG A 306 -11.49 1.38 13.49
N ARG A 307 -10.72 2.47 13.49
CA ARG A 307 -11.06 3.72 14.18
C ARG A 307 -12.24 4.46 13.56
N SER A 308 -12.19 4.73 12.26
CA SER A 308 -13.28 5.40 11.54
C SER A 308 -13.15 5.21 10.03
N LYS A 309 -14.23 5.42 9.27
CA LYS A 309 -14.22 5.33 7.81
C LYS A 309 -13.23 6.32 7.17
N GLN A 310 -13.15 7.53 7.71
CA GLN A 310 -12.26 8.58 7.20
C GLN A 310 -10.79 8.20 7.42
N THR A 311 -10.46 7.67 8.60
CA THR A 311 -9.09 7.23 8.89
C THR A 311 -8.72 5.98 8.10
N ALA A 312 -9.67 5.07 7.87
CA ALA A 312 -9.47 3.90 7.02
C ALA A 312 -9.14 4.31 5.57
N ILE A 313 -9.97 5.17 4.98
CA ILE A 313 -9.76 5.73 3.63
C ILE A 313 -8.41 6.43 3.55
N ALA A 314 -8.12 7.35 4.49
CA ALA A 314 -6.86 8.08 4.49
C ALA A 314 -5.65 7.15 4.61
N TRP A 315 -5.73 6.09 5.42
CA TRP A 315 -4.67 5.10 5.59
C TRP A 315 -4.43 4.31 4.30
N LEU A 316 -5.50 3.81 3.66
CA LEU A 316 -5.41 3.09 2.39
C LEU A 316 -4.82 3.95 1.27
N TYR A 317 -5.23 5.22 1.19
CA TYR A 317 -4.76 6.14 0.16
C TYR A 317 -3.36 6.70 0.41
N ALA A 318 -2.92 6.82 1.67
CA ALA A 318 -1.56 7.29 1.99
C ALA A 318 -0.47 6.30 1.53
N HIS A 319 -0.78 5.02 1.39
CA HIS A 319 0.17 4.01 0.92
C HIS A 319 0.53 4.16 -0.56
N MET A 320 -0.35 4.69 -1.41
CA MET A 320 -0.04 4.88 -2.82
C MET A 320 1.12 5.88 -3.04
N PRO A 321 1.04 7.14 -2.56
CA PRO A 321 2.15 8.08 -2.69
C PRO A 321 3.38 7.65 -1.88
N LEU A 322 3.20 6.93 -0.76
CA LEU A 322 4.32 6.33 -0.02
C LEU A 322 5.15 5.41 -0.92
N ASN A 323 4.50 4.39 -1.50
CA ASN A 323 5.19 3.38 -2.29
C ASN A 323 5.74 3.96 -3.60
N ALA A 324 4.96 4.80 -4.30
CA ALA A 324 5.40 5.44 -5.53
C ALA A 324 6.64 6.32 -5.33
N ALA A 325 6.65 7.13 -4.26
CA ALA A 325 7.79 7.98 -3.93
C ALA A 325 9.04 7.18 -3.54
N LEU A 326 8.87 6.08 -2.80
CA LEU A 326 9.98 5.23 -2.39
C LEU A 326 10.58 4.41 -3.52
N VAL A 327 9.78 3.89 -4.45
CA VAL A 327 10.33 3.22 -5.65
C VAL A 327 11.13 4.21 -6.50
N LEU A 328 10.63 5.43 -6.69
CA LEU A 328 11.37 6.47 -7.40
C LEU A 328 12.67 6.88 -6.70
N ALA A 329 12.67 6.90 -5.36
CA ALA A 329 13.89 7.13 -4.60
C ALA A 329 14.86 5.95 -4.69
N ALA A 330 14.38 4.70 -4.69
CA ALA A 330 15.20 3.50 -4.84
C ALA A 330 15.94 3.50 -6.17
N ASP A 331 15.21 3.80 -7.25
CA ASP A 331 15.76 3.88 -8.60
C ASP A 331 16.87 4.94 -8.70
N ALA A 332 16.59 6.15 -8.22
CA ALA A 332 17.58 7.22 -8.15
C ALA A 332 18.77 6.91 -7.20
N ALA A 333 18.55 6.08 -6.16
CA ALA A 333 19.62 5.63 -5.27
C ALA A 333 20.59 4.67 -5.98
N GLY A 334 20.09 3.84 -6.89
CA GLY A 334 20.90 2.98 -7.76
C GLY A 334 21.90 3.82 -8.56
N GLU A 335 21.37 4.78 -9.32
CA GLU A 335 22.16 5.74 -10.12
C GLU A 335 23.20 6.49 -9.25
N LEU A 336 22.81 6.99 -8.07
CA LEU A 336 23.74 7.67 -7.18
C LEU A 336 24.83 6.75 -6.61
N ALA A 337 24.51 5.49 -6.36
CA ALA A 337 25.42 4.49 -5.82
C ALA A 337 26.42 3.97 -6.86
N SER A 338 25.98 3.76 -8.10
CA SER A 338 26.80 3.20 -9.18
C SER A 338 27.63 4.25 -9.92
N TYR A 339 27.12 5.48 -10.10
CA TYR A 339 27.76 6.45 -11.00
C TYR A 339 29.05 7.03 -10.43
N GLU A 340 30.09 6.95 -11.28
CA GLU A 340 31.24 7.81 -11.22
C GLU A 340 31.06 8.91 -12.25
N PHE A 341 30.44 10.01 -11.81
CA PHE A 341 30.06 11.12 -12.69
C PHE A 341 31.22 11.66 -13.56
N ALA A 342 32.47 11.47 -13.14
CA ALA A 342 33.66 11.82 -13.93
C ALA A 342 33.90 10.85 -15.11
N GLU A 343 33.73 9.55 -14.91
CA GLU A 343 33.88 8.54 -15.97
C GLU A 343 32.77 8.65 -17.01
N VAL A 344 31.53 8.89 -16.56
CA VAL A 344 30.36 9.07 -17.44
C VAL A 344 30.49 10.32 -18.29
N ALA A 345 31.02 11.41 -17.71
CA ALA A 345 31.32 12.64 -18.45
C ALA A 345 32.27 12.37 -19.62
N GLU A 346 33.29 11.53 -19.40
CA GLU A 346 34.29 11.20 -20.41
C GLU A 346 33.72 10.25 -21.48
N SER A 347 32.94 9.23 -21.08
CA SER A 347 32.39 8.22 -22.01
C SER A 347 31.28 8.75 -22.90
N GLU A 348 30.41 9.63 -22.38
CA GLU A 348 29.28 10.18 -23.13
C GLU A 348 29.59 11.55 -23.75
N HIS A 349 30.83 12.04 -23.61
CA HIS A 349 31.27 13.37 -24.06
C HIS A 349 30.37 14.51 -23.53
N LEU A 350 29.89 14.36 -22.30
CA LEU A 350 29.02 15.34 -21.65
C LEU A 350 29.82 16.54 -21.14
N GLY A 351 29.25 17.72 -21.29
CA GLY A 351 29.80 18.93 -20.68
C GLY A 351 29.68 18.91 -19.15
N GLU A 352 30.55 19.63 -18.45
CA GLU A 352 30.49 19.76 -16.97
C GLU A 352 29.10 20.19 -16.47
N HIS A 353 28.42 21.06 -17.23
CA HIS A 353 27.07 21.50 -16.91
C HIS A 353 26.04 20.37 -17.01
N GLU A 354 26.14 19.48 -18.00
CA GLU A 354 25.19 18.36 -18.19
C GLU A 354 25.35 17.33 -17.07
N VAL A 355 26.58 17.00 -16.71
CA VAL A 355 26.91 16.10 -15.60
C VAL A 355 26.39 16.66 -14.27
N TYR A 356 26.55 17.97 -14.06
CA TYR A 356 26.00 18.66 -12.89
C TYR A 356 24.46 18.57 -12.84
N GLN A 357 23.78 18.79 -13.98
CA GLN A 357 22.33 18.68 -14.07
C GLN A 357 21.83 17.27 -13.78
N LEU A 358 22.48 16.26 -14.36
CA LEU A 358 22.15 14.85 -14.18
C LEU A 358 22.23 14.45 -12.70
N LYS A 359 23.38 14.72 -12.07
CA LYS A 359 23.59 14.48 -10.64
C LYS A 359 22.55 15.20 -9.78
N ARG A 360 22.25 16.45 -10.11
CA ARG A 360 21.25 17.26 -9.39
C ARG A 360 19.88 16.62 -9.49
N ASN A 361 19.49 16.16 -10.67
CA ASN A 361 18.20 15.53 -10.88
C ASN A 361 18.04 14.24 -10.08
N TYR A 362 19.02 13.32 -10.12
CA TYR A 362 18.98 12.11 -9.27
C TYR A 362 18.90 12.45 -7.79
N SER A 363 19.64 13.47 -7.34
CA SER A 363 19.58 13.95 -5.96
C SER A 363 18.17 14.42 -5.57
N PHE A 364 17.46 15.12 -6.46
CA PHE A 364 16.07 15.55 -6.24
C PHE A 364 15.08 14.38 -6.21
N LEU A 365 15.22 13.39 -7.09
CA LEU A 365 14.35 12.22 -7.10
C LEU A 365 14.55 11.37 -5.84
N PHE A 366 15.81 11.11 -5.48
CA PHE A 366 16.20 10.39 -4.27
C PHE A 366 15.69 11.07 -2.99
N CYS A 367 16.05 12.33 -2.79
CA CYS A 367 15.70 13.06 -1.57
C CYS A 367 14.21 13.41 -1.52
N GLY A 368 13.63 13.79 -2.66
CA GLY A 368 12.20 14.09 -2.76
C GLY A 368 11.35 12.86 -2.49
N GLY A 369 11.74 11.70 -3.02
CA GLY A 369 11.04 10.44 -2.79
C GLY A 369 11.08 9.98 -1.33
N ILE A 370 12.25 10.05 -0.67
CA ILE A 370 12.38 9.77 0.77
C ILE A 370 11.59 10.78 1.60
N GLY A 371 11.65 12.07 1.26
CA GLY A 371 10.91 13.12 1.96
C GLY A 371 9.39 12.90 1.90
N VAL A 372 8.85 12.62 0.70
CA VAL A 372 7.42 12.27 0.54
C VAL A 372 7.08 10.97 1.26
N GLY A 373 7.97 9.97 1.20
CA GLY A 373 7.81 8.70 1.92
C GLY A 373 7.72 8.88 3.44
N LEU A 374 8.55 9.75 4.03
CA LEU A 374 8.48 10.09 5.46
C LEU A 374 7.20 10.84 5.83
N LEU A 375 6.74 11.76 4.98
CA LEU A 375 5.48 12.48 5.20
C LEU A 375 4.28 11.53 5.13
N ALA A 376 4.26 10.61 4.17
CA ALA A 376 3.22 9.60 4.08
C ALA A 376 3.25 8.62 5.27
N ASN A 377 4.44 8.22 5.72
CA ASN A 377 4.62 7.45 6.95
C ASN A 377 4.10 8.18 8.20
N TYR A 378 4.39 9.49 8.32
CA TYR A 378 3.84 10.32 9.39
C TYR A 378 2.31 10.29 9.38
N ILE A 379 1.69 10.49 8.20
CA ILE A 379 0.23 10.43 8.05
C ILE A 379 -0.31 9.07 8.51
N ILE A 380 0.29 7.98 8.04
CA ILE A 380 -0.12 6.61 8.40
C ILE A 380 -0.08 6.40 9.93
N SER A 381 1.00 6.82 10.58
CA SER A 381 1.16 6.67 12.04
C SER A 381 0.16 7.51 12.85
N ILE A 382 -0.15 8.74 12.44
CA ILE A 382 -1.09 9.60 13.20
C ILE A 382 -2.56 9.17 13.05
N LEU A 383 -2.89 8.42 12.01
CA LEU A 383 -4.26 7.95 11.77
C LEU A 383 -4.71 6.88 12.78
N SER A 384 -3.80 6.05 13.26
CA SER A 384 -4.05 5.12 14.37
C SER A 384 -4.31 5.88 15.67
N LYS A 385 -5.01 5.27 16.63
CA LYS A 385 -5.24 5.86 17.96
C LYS A 385 -4.35 5.14 18.98
N CYS A 386 -3.59 5.91 19.75
CA CYS A 386 -2.86 5.38 20.90
C CYS A 386 -3.84 5.18 22.06
N ASP A 387 -3.82 3.99 22.64
CA ASP A 387 -4.64 3.57 23.78
C ASP A 387 -3.74 3.16 24.97
N ASP A 388 -2.49 3.65 24.99
CA ASP A 388 -1.56 3.49 26.12
C ASP A 388 -2.10 4.22 27.37
N ASP A 389 -1.76 3.70 28.55
CA ASP A 389 -2.16 4.29 29.81
C ASP A 389 -1.45 5.65 30.04
N PRO A 390 -2.11 6.64 30.67
CA PRO A 390 -1.50 7.96 30.87
C PRO A 390 -0.16 7.88 31.62
N GLY A 391 0.91 8.36 30.99
CA GLY A 391 2.26 8.35 31.57
C GLY A 391 3.04 7.03 31.42
N GLN A 392 2.47 6.03 30.73
CA GLN A 392 3.16 4.77 30.42
C GLN A 392 4.45 5.00 29.62
N LYS A 393 4.41 5.91 28.64
CA LYS A 393 5.54 6.25 27.77
C LYS A 393 6.19 7.58 28.17
N TRP A 394 7.50 7.71 27.98
CA TRP A 394 8.24 8.95 28.27
C TRP A 394 7.76 10.16 27.45
N VAL A 395 7.47 9.93 26.17
CA VAL A 395 7.08 10.97 25.23
C VAL A 395 5.69 10.64 24.65
N PRO A 396 4.75 11.59 24.64
CA PRO A 396 3.44 11.38 24.04
C PRO A 396 3.53 11.10 22.53
N LYS A 397 2.60 10.30 22.00
CA LYS A 397 2.53 9.91 20.59
C LYS A 397 2.86 11.03 19.60
N HIS A 398 2.19 12.19 19.74
CA HIS A 398 2.38 13.30 18.82
C HIS A 398 3.84 13.76 18.74
N TRP A 399 4.51 13.90 19.88
CA TRP A 399 5.91 14.34 19.94
C TRP A 399 6.93 13.28 19.54
N ARG A 400 6.56 12.00 19.59
CA ARG A 400 7.41 10.91 19.07
C ARG A 400 7.50 10.99 17.54
N VAL A 401 6.35 11.06 16.88
CA VAL A 401 6.26 10.87 15.42
C VAL A 401 6.41 12.19 14.63
N ILE A 402 6.17 13.35 15.24
CA ILE A 402 6.17 14.64 14.52
C ILE A 402 7.50 14.96 13.82
N TRP A 403 8.62 14.45 14.32
CA TRP A 403 9.96 14.70 13.78
C TRP A 403 10.18 14.14 12.37
N ARG A 404 9.36 13.18 11.93
CA ARG A 404 9.35 12.71 10.54
C ARG A 404 9.06 13.84 9.54
N VAL A 405 8.27 14.84 9.93
CA VAL A 405 7.88 15.97 9.06
C VAL A 405 9.04 16.94 8.81
N PRO A 406 9.65 17.61 9.83
CA PRO A 406 10.74 18.55 9.58
C PRO A 406 11.97 17.87 8.99
N VAL A 407 12.26 16.62 9.34
CA VAL A 407 13.37 15.88 8.73
C VAL A 407 13.04 15.48 7.29
N GLY A 408 11.83 15.03 6.98
CA GLY A 408 11.42 14.75 5.61
C GLY A 408 11.48 15.99 4.72
N ILE A 409 11.07 17.15 5.25
CA ILE A 409 11.24 18.45 4.58
C ILE A 409 12.74 18.74 4.41
N THR A 410 13.55 18.61 5.46
CA THR A 410 14.99 18.87 5.39
C THR A 410 15.65 18.01 4.30
N ILE A 411 15.38 16.71 4.27
CA ILE A 411 15.86 15.77 3.26
C ILE A 411 15.46 16.26 1.86
N ALA A 412 14.18 16.57 1.63
CA ALA A 412 13.70 17.05 0.33
C ALA A 412 14.40 18.31 -0.18
N PHE A 413 14.95 19.16 0.71
CA PHE A 413 15.68 20.37 0.36
C PHE A 413 17.21 20.20 0.34
N LEU A 414 17.78 19.08 0.79
CA LEU A 414 19.23 18.82 0.70
C LEU A 414 19.83 18.95 -0.70
N PRO A 415 19.15 18.56 -1.80
CA PRO A 415 19.71 18.67 -3.15
C PRO A 415 20.12 20.09 -3.55
N PHE A 416 19.54 21.13 -2.94
CA PHE A 416 19.91 22.53 -3.20
C PHE A 416 21.33 22.89 -2.70
N ALA A 417 21.89 22.10 -1.77
CA ALA A 417 23.23 22.32 -1.24
C ALA A 417 24.36 21.84 -2.18
N ASN A 418 24.04 21.22 -3.31
CA ASN A 418 25.00 20.78 -4.35
C ASN A 418 26.19 19.95 -3.81
N MET A 419 25.91 19.03 -2.89
CA MET A 419 26.92 18.20 -2.22
C MET A 419 27.38 17.02 -3.10
N SER A 420 28.45 16.33 -2.71
CA SER A 420 28.83 15.06 -3.36
C SER A 420 27.78 13.97 -3.07
N ALA A 421 27.60 13.01 -3.98
CA ALA A 421 26.61 11.94 -3.80
C ALA A 421 26.85 11.15 -2.49
N THR A 422 28.11 10.85 -2.18
CA THR A 422 28.49 10.19 -0.92
C THR A 422 28.08 10.99 0.31
N LEU A 423 28.31 12.31 0.30
CA LEU A 423 27.95 13.17 1.43
C LEU A 423 26.44 13.31 1.56
N LEU A 424 25.73 13.47 0.44
CA LEU A 424 24.27 13.53 0.40
C LEU A 424 23.64 12.27 1.01
N MET A 425 24.02 11.09 0.51
CA MET A 425 23.48 9.81 1.00
C MET A 425 23.85 9.57 2.46
N GLY A 426 25.07 9.93 2.87
CA GLY A 426 25.49 9.82 4.27
C GLY A 426 24.69 10.73 5.22
N ILE A 427 24.38 11.96 4.81
CA ILE A 427 23.53 12.87 5.60
C ILE A 427 22.10 12.34 5.68
N VAL A 428 21.53 11.85 4.57
CA VAL A 428 20.18 11.27 4.56
C VAL A 428 20.10 10.06 5.48
N ALA A 429 21.07 9.13 5.40
CA ALA A 429 21.16 7.98 6.28
C ALA A 429 21.27 8.41 7.75
N LEU A 430 22.17 9.35 8.07
CA LEU A 430 22.32 9.86 9.43
C LEU A 430 21.02 10.47 9.98
N LEU A 431 20.32 11.28 9.18
CA LEU A 431 19.07 11.91 9.60
C LEU A 431 17.97 10.87 9.90
N LEU A 432 17.87 9.83 9.08
CA LEU A 432 16.93 8.72 9.30
C LEU A 432 17.31 7.92 10.55
N THR A 433 18.58 7.56 10.71
CA THR A 433 19.06 6.82 11.88
C THR A 433 18.82 7.62 13.18
N VAL A 434 19.00 8.94 13.15
CA VAL A 434 18.70 9.82 14.30
C VAL A 434 17.21 9.77 14.65
N ILE A 435 16.30 9.80 13.66
CA ILE A 435 14.87 9.62 13.91
C ILE A 435 14.60 8.24 14.52
N VAL A 436 15.08 7.17 13.89
CA VAL A 436 14.85 5.80 14.34
C VAL A 436 15.31 5.61 15.78
N THR A 437 16.51 6.12 16.09
CA THR A 437 17.07 6.07 17.44
C THR A 437 16.20 6.85 18.42
N PHE A 438 15.82 8.08 18.07
CA PHE A 438 14.95 8.90 18.92
C PHE A 438 13.59 8.23 19.16
N GLU A 439 12.91 7.78 18.12
CA GLU A 439 11.58 7.17 18.22
C GLU A 439 11.62 5.87 19.04
N THR A 440 12.67 5.06 18.85
CA THR A 440 12.85 3.81 19.61
C THR A 440 13.06 4.10 21.10
N LEU A 441 13.93 5.05 21.45
CA LEU A 441 14.17 5.44 22.83
C LEU A 441 12.94 6.10 23.47
N ALA A 442 12.22 6.93 22.70
CA ALA A 442 11.03 7.63 23.16
C ALA A 442 9.80 6.71 23.35
N ALA A 443 9.79 5.57 22.67
CA ALA A 443 8.76 4.54 22.77
C ALA A 443 8.98 3.55 23.92
N TRP A 444 10.09 3.64 24.66
CA TRP A 444 10.28 2.80 25.85
C TRP A 444 9.30 3.15 26.98
N ASP A 445 8.84 2.11 27.66
CA ASP A 445 7.97 2.24 28.83
C ASP A 445 8.76 2.83 30.01
N ARG A 446 8.14 3.80 30.69
CA ARG A 446 8.73 4.49 31.85
C ARG A 446 8.64 3.65 33.12
N VAL A 447 7.61 2.83 33.20
CA VAL A 447 7.42 1.82 34.23
C VAL A 447 7.74 0.51 33.56
N CYS A 448 8.80 -0.19 33.99
CA CYS A 448 8.87 -1.63 33.75
C CYS A 448 7.64 -2.18 34.44
N THR A 449 6.58 -2.52 33.69
CA THR A 449 5.65 -3.52 34.18
C THR A 449 6.52 -4.74 34.43
N GLU A 450 6.85 -4.99 35.70
CA GLU A 450 7.40 -6.27 36.09
C GLU A 450 6.51 -7.33 35.44
N ASP A 451 7.16 -8.28 34.79
CA ASP A 451 6.54 -9.48 34.25
C ASP A 451 6.02 -10.30 35.44
N THR A 452 5.00 -9.80 36.14
CA THR A 452 4.32 -10.54 37.19
C THR A 452 3.38 -11.53 36.52
N GLY A 453 3.97 -12.58 35.92
CA GLY A 453 3.32 -13.85 35.57
C GLY A 453 1.81 -13.83 35.32
N GLU A 454 1.33 -12.95 34.44
CA GLU A 454 -0.10 -12.81 34.11
C GLU A 454 -0.50 -13.77 32.96
N GLU A 455 0.25 -14.87 32.78
CA GLU A 455 -0.15 -15.99 31.93
C GLU A 455 -1.25 -16.86 32.58
N ILE A 456 -1.71 -16.53 33.80
CA ILE A 456 -2.70 -17.31 34.55
C ILE A 456 -4.06 -16.60 34.72
N ASP A 457 -4.17 -15.27 34.52
CA ASP A 457 -5.37 -14.52 34.95
C ASP A 457 -6.34 -14.08 33.82
N ILE A 458 -6.04 -14.44 32.56
CA ILE A 458 -6.93 -14.12 31.42
C ILE A 458 -8.21 -14.97 31.48
N ALA A 459 -8.17 -16.17 32.09
CA ALA A 459 -9.36 -17.00 32.25
C ALA A 459 -10.32 -16.45 33.32
N GLU A 460 -9.82 -15.86 34.41
CA GLU A 460 -10.65 -15.37 35.52
C GLU A 460 -11.23 -13.96 35.27
N ARG A 461 -10.56 -13.12 34.47
CA ARG A 461 -11.11 -11.81 34.05
C ARG A 461 -12.23 -11.89 33.02
N VAL A 462 -12.27 -12.96 32.21
CA VAL A 462 -13.35 -13.18 31.23
C VAL A 462 -14.66 -13.55 31.93
N GLU A 463 -14.60 -14.18 33.10
CA GLU A 463 -15.79 -14.58 33.85
C GLU A 463 -16.40 -13.39 34.63
N ASN A 464 -15.57 -12.50 35.20
CA ASN A 464 -16.04 -11.36 36.00
C ASN A 464 -16.46 -10.10 35.21
N GLN A 465 -16.07 -9.93 33.95
CA GLN A 465 -16.56 -8.82 33.12
C GLN A 465 -17.93 -9.08 32.47
N SER A 466 -18.41 -10.32 32.49
CA SER A 466 -19.76 -10.67 32.02
C SER A 466 -20.88 -10.11 32.91
N VAL A 467 -20.57 -9.64 34.13
CA VAL A 467 -21.55 -9.20 35.13
C VAL A 467 -21.69 -7.67 35.24
N MET A 468 -20.80 -6.87 34.63
CA MET A 468 -20.71 -5.43 34.93
C MET A 468 -20.77 -4.47 33.72
N ARG A 469 -21.58 -4.75 32.69
CA ARG A 469 -21.99 -3.71 31.70
C ARG A 469 -23.40 -3.90 31.13
N GLU A 470 -24.40 -3.64 31.97
CA GLU A 470 -25.78 -3.31 31.54
C GLU A 470 -26.00 -1.78 31.42
N GLY A 471 -24.95 -0.95 31.44
CA GLY A 471 -25.06 0.50 31.65
C GLY A 471 -24.78 1.45 30.48
N ASP A 472 -24.09 1.07 29.42
CA ASP A 472 -23.61 2.02 28.38
C ASP A 472 -24.25 1.79 27.00
N ASN A 473 -25.57 1.91 26.96
CA ASN A 473 -26.36 2.01 25.73
C ASN A 473 -26.32 3.45 25.19
N ALA A 474 -25.22 3.89 24.55
CA ALA A 474 -25.22 5.21 23.89
C ALA A 474 -24.20 5.49 22.77
N ILE A 475 -23.48 4.53 22.15
CA ILE A 475 -22.52 4.90 21.06
C ILE A 475 -22.45 3.88 19.90
N TYR A 476 -23.60 3.44 19.36
CA TYR A 476 -23.62 2.57 18.15
C TYR A 476 -24.66 2.98 17.10
N LYS A 477 -24.94 4.28 16.97
CA LYS A 477 -26.01 4.77 16.08
C LYS A 477 -25.60 5.28 14.70
N ASN A 478 -24.32 5.26 14.29
CA ASN A 478 -23.91 5.76 12.97
C ASN A 478 -22.63 5.10 12.42
N ILE A 479 -22.58 3.76 12.36
CA ILE A 479 -21.55 3.03 11.60
C ILE A 479 -22.15 2.55 10.28
#